data_AF-A0A8S2ZVQ5-F1
#
_entry.id   AF-A0A8S2ZVQ5-F1
#
_cell.length_a   1.000
_cell.length_b   1.000
_cell.length_c   1.000
_cell.angle_alpha   90.00
_cell.angle_beta   90.00
_cell.angle_gamma   90.00
#
_symmetry.space_group_name_H-M   'P 1'
#
loop_
_entity.id
_entity.type
_entity.pdbx_description
1 polymer ?
#
loop_
_entity_poly.entity_id
_entity_poly.type
_entity_poly.pdbx_seq_one_letter_code
_entity_poly.pdbx_strand_id
1 'polypeptide(L)'
;MSPLLRLLLMYIMATLYIIAGIFHFVTPEFYLAIMPNYLPYHLELVYLSGVAEIICGLMLYLKRTRVFGAWLTIALLIAIYPANVQMAQNYWSKDHPQKYLLLARLPFQFVFIWWAYQYTKPIEHAKLLAQELTENFQAHNSPSVIETSYSLDNKQPKRTKYSESETRLIETLENVCDRFLKYNVHAERSGSLRYARGRSQTMETLWNLRNKGVKVVLDVPDTMWDAPSAEITQLKKYCEEMVEEQEENIEQWYFDKQVRNEIPLEKYLCEDRVLKNRDSSCLREVYTPTDQETTNAKSKGDTEKID
;
A
#
# COMPACT_ATOMS: atom_id res chain seq x y z
N MET A 1 0.06 3.27 10.54
CA MET A 1 1.34 3.19 11.27
C MET A 1 2.00 4.56 11.15
N SER A 2 2.86 5.01 12.07
CA SER A 2 3.70 6.18 11.77
C SER A 2 4.86 5.76 10.83
N PRO A 3 5.40 6.65 9.98
CA PRO A 3 6.47 6.33 9.04
C PRO A 3 7.69 5.69 9.74
N LEU A 4 8.11 6.30 10.84
CA LEU A 4 9.22 5.82 11.66
C LEU A 4 8.96 4.41 12.21
N LEU A 5 7.74 4.16 12.70
CA LEU A 5 7.35 2.88 13.24
C LEU A 5 7.30 1.81 12.14
N ARG A 6 6.85 2.16 10.93
CA ARG A 6 6.82 1.23 9.79
C ARG A 6 8.22 0.82 9.35
N LEU A 7 9.16 1.77 9.24
CA LEU A 7 10.55 1.48 8.92
C LEU A 7 11.22 0.64 10.01
N LEU A 8 11.01 0.99 11.27
CA LEU A 8 11.55 0.25 12.42
C LEU A 8 11.02 -1.19 12.43
N LEU A 9 9.70 -1.35 12.26
CA LEU A 9 9.06 -2.67 12.17
C LEU A 9 9.60 -3.48 10.99
N MET A 10 9.78 -2.86 9.82
CA MET A 10 10.38 -3.53 8.66
C MET A 10 11.81 -4.01 8.97
N TYR A 11 12.64 -3.17 9.57
CA TYR A 11 14.01 -3.55 9.92
C TYR A 11 14.05 -4.67 10.97
N ILE A 12 13.15 -4.64 11.96
CA ILE A 12 12.97 -5.75 12.91
C ILE A 12 12.64 -7.03 12.14
N MET A 13 11.63 -7.00 11.27
CA MET A 13 11.19 -8.16 10.49
C MET A 13 12.34 -8.73 9.63
N ALA A 14 13.05 -7.86 8.91
CA ALA A 14 14.19 -8.25 8.07
C ALA A 14 15.31 -8.90 8.89
N THR A 15 15.65 -8.30 10.04
CA THR A 15 16.68 -8.81 10.96
C THR A 15 16.27 -10.18 11.52
N LEU A 16 15.00 -10.34 11.92
CA LEU A 16 14.47 -11.60 12.45
C LEU A 16 14.61 -12.75 11.45
N TYR A 17 14.28 -12.53 10.17
CA TYR A 17 14.42 -13.56 9.13
C TYR A 17 15.88 -13.90 8.84
N ILE A 18 16.78 -12.91 8.84
CA ILE A 18 18.21 -13.19 8.66
C ILE A 18 18.75 -14.02 9.82
N ILE A 19 18.42 -13.65 11.06
CA ILE A 19 18.83 -14.41 12.25
C ILE A 19 18.26 -15.83 12.19
N ALA A 20 16.96 -15.99 11.89
CA ALA A 20 16.32 -17.30 11.75
C ALA A 20 16.99 -18.16 10.67
N GLY A 21 17.33 -17.56 9.53
CA GLY A 21 18.04 -18.25 8.46
C GLY A 21 19.45 -18.67 8.86
N ILE A 22 20.18 -17.86 9.63
CA ILE A 22 21.50 -18.23 10.18
C ILE A 22 21.36 -19.43 11.14
N PHE A 23 20.31 -19.49 11.97
CA PHE A 23 20.09 -20.60 12.89
C PHE A 23 19.88 -21.95 12.19
N HIS A 24 19.40 -21.98 10.95
CA HIS A 24 19.32 -23.21 10.16
C HIS A 24 20.70 -23.84 9.89
N PHE A 25 21.77 -23.04 9.87
CA PHE A 25 23.14 -23.51 9.68
C PHE A 25 23.86 -23.79 11.00
N VAL A 26 23.55 -23.03 12.06
CA VAL A 26 24.19 -23.19 13.38
C VAL A 26 23.65 -24.41 14.12
N THR A 27 22.33 -24.63 14.09
CA THR A 27 21.67 -25.73 14.82
C THR A 27 20.72 -26.52 13.91
N PRO A 28 21.23 -27.21 12.87
CA PRO A 28 20.40 -27.96 11.92
C PRO A 28 19.65 -29.12 12.59
N GLU A 29 20.20 -29.71 13.67
CA GLU A 29 19.60 -30.84 14.38
C GLU A 29 18.19 -30.53 14.91
N PHE A 30 17.97 -29.30 15.38
CA PHE A 30 16.65 -28.86 15.82
C PHE A 30 15.63 -28.96 14.69
N TYR A 31 15.97 -28.51 13.49
CA TYR A 31 15.09 -28.52 12.32
C TYR A 31 14.92 -29.93 11.73
N LEU A 32 15.99 -30.74 11.73
CA LEU A 32 15.93 -32.14 11.30
C LEU A 32 14.98 -32.97 12.17
N ALA A 33 14.93 -32.72 13.48
CA ALA A 33 14.01 -33.39 14.40
C ALA A 33 12.53 -33.04 14.13
N ILE A 34 12.28 -31.94 13.40
CA ILE A 34 10.95 -31.39 13.10
C ILE A 34 10.48 -31.80 11.70
N MET A 35 11.40 -32.11 10.79
CA MET A 35 11.09 -32.37 9.38
C MET A 35 10.07 -33.52 9.19
N PRO A 36 9.02 -33.31 8.39
CA PRO A 36 8.06 -34.35 8.07
C PRO A 36 8.69 -35.56 7.37
N ASN A 37 8.35 -36.77 7.81
CA ASN A 37 8.84 -38.02 7.20
C ASN A 37 8.42 -38.22 5.73
N TYR A 38 7.48 -37.42 5.21
CA TYR A 38 7.06 -37.50 3.80
C TYR A 38 7.95 -36.69 2.84
N LEU A 39 8.84 -35.83 3.35
CA LEU A 39 9.78 -35.07 2.52
C LEU A 39 11.10 -35.83 2.38
N PRO A 40 11.64 -36.05 1.18
CA PRO A 40 13.00 -36.56 1.04
C PRO A 40 14.03 -35.44 1.31
N TYR A 41 15.29 -35.79 1.57
CA TYR A 41 16.41 -34.83 1.66
C TYR A 41 16.25 -33.78 2.78
N HIS A 42 16.05 -34.25 4.02
CA HIS A 42 15.77 -33.36 5.16
C HIS A 42 16.85 -32.29 5.40
N LEU A 43 18.13 -32.64 5.27
CA LEU A 43 19.24 -31.72 5.55
C LEU A 43 19.34 -30.64 4.47
N GLU A 44 19.23 -31.03 3.20
CA GLU A 44 19.30 -30.14 2.06
C GLU A 44 18.14 -29.14 2.06
N LEU A 45 16.93 -29.59 2.39
CA LEU A 45 15.76 -28.72 2.50
C LEU A 45 15.88 -27.70 3.64
N VAL A 46 16.47 -28.09 4.78
CA VAL A 46 16.75 -27.19 5.91
C VAL A 46 17.76 -26.12 5.52
N TYR A 47 18.82 -26.48 4.78
CA TYR A 47 19.77 -25.48 4.29
C TYR A 47 19.16 -24.59 3.21
N LEU A 48 18.34 -25.15 2.31
CA LEU A 48 17.64 -24.38 1.28
C LEU A 48 16.67 -23.36 1.89
N SER A 49 15.90 -23.75 2.91
CA SER A 49 15.02 -22.82 3.64
C SER A 49 15.83 -21.75 4.37
N GLY A 50 16.95 -22.11 5.00
CA GLY A 50 17.86 -21.15 5.64
C GLY A 50 18.41 -20.10 4.67
N VAL A 51 18.86 -20.52 3.48
CA VAL A 51 19.27 -19.58 2.42
C VAL A 51 18.11 -18.69 1.99
N ALA A 52 16.92 -19.27 1.78
CA ALA A 52 15.74 -18.53 1.37
C ALA A 52 15.34 -17.47 2.41
N GLU A 53 15.37 -17.77 3.70
CA GLU A 53 15.07 -16.82 4.78
C GLU A 53 16.05 -15.63 4.80
N ILE A 54 17.35 -15.89 4.62
CA ILE A 54 18.37 -14.83 4.55
C ILE A 54 18.12 -13.94 3.32
N ILE A 55 17.85 -14.53 2.16
CA ILE A 55 17.54 -13.79 0.94
C ILE A 55 16.29 -12.93 1.14
N CYS A 56 15.21 -13.49 1.70
CA CYS A 56 13.99 -12.74 2.03
C CYS A 56 14.30 -11.53 2.91
N GLY A 57 15.06 -11.72 3.99
CA GLY A 57 15.45 -10.64 4.90
C GLY A 57 16.27 -9.55 4.21
N LEU A 58 17.27 -9.93 3.40
CA LEU A 58 18.07 -8.98 2.60
C LEU A 58 17.23 -8.23 1.57
N MET A 59 16.29 -8.91 0.91
CA MET A 59 15.40 -8.29 -0.07
C MET A 59 14.44 -7.28 0.56
N LEU A 60 14.08 -7.44 1.83
CA LEU A 60 13.25 -6.50 2.58
C LEU A 60 14.02 -5.21 2.95
N TYR A 61 15.33 -5.28 3.19
CA TYR A 61 16.17 -4.10 3.41
C TYR A 61 16.23 -3.19 2.18
N LEU A 62 16.38 -3.78 1.01
CA LEU A 62 16.52 -3.05 -0.25
C LEU A 62 15.15 -2.52 -0.71
N LYS A 63 15.01 -1.19 -0.78
CA LYS A 63 13.78 -0.50 -1.25
C LYS A 63 13.24 -1.09 -2.55
N ARG A 64 14.14 -1.42 -3.49
CA ARG A 64 13.81 -1.93 -4.83
C ARG A 64 13.22 -3.35 -4.82
N THR A 65 13.63 -4.20 -3.89
CA THR A 65 13.19 -5.62 -3.86
C THR A 65 12.17 -5.90 -2.78
N ARG A 66 11.78 -4.90 -1.99
CA ARG A 66 10.94 -5.04 -0.80
C ARG A 66 9.61 -5.74 -1.07
N VAL A 67 8.92 -5.38 -2.16
CA VAL A 67 7.63 -5.98 -2.53
C VAL A 67 7.80 -7.47 -2.84
N PHE A 68 8.84 -7.82 -3.60
CA PHE A 68 9.14 -9.22 -3.91
C PHE A 68 9.60 -9.97 -2.66
N GLY A 69 10.46 -9.37 -1.83
CA GLY A 69 10.89 -9.94 -0.56
C GLY A 69 9.69 -10.22 0.35
N ALA A 70 8.72 -9.32 0.42
CA ALA A 70 7.49 -9.52 1.19
C ALA A 70 6.64 -10.68 0.65
N TRP A 71 6.44 -10.77 -0.68
CA TRP A 71 5.74 -11.90 -1.31
C TRP A 71 6.47 -13.23 -1.11
N LEU A 72 7.79 -13.23 -1.24
CA LEU A 72 8.63 -14.42 -1.03
C LEU A 72 8.56 -14.87 0.43
N THR A 73 8.61 -13.94 1.39
CA THR A 73 8.41 -14.22 2.81
C THR A 73 7.03 -14.85 3.06
N ILE A 74 5.96 -14.30 2.48
CA ILE A 74 4.60 -14.86 2.62
C ILE A 74 4.56 -16.29 2.06
N ALA A 75 5.09 -16.50 0.86
CA ALA A 75 5.15 -17.82 0.23
C ALA A 75 5.95 -18.83 1.06
N LEU A 76 7.09 -18.42 1.61
CA LEU A 76 7.94 -19.24 2.47
C LEU A 76 7.22 -19.61 3.77
N LEU A 77 6.56 -18.66 4.43
CA LEU A 77 5.77 -18.93 5.63
C LEU A 77 4.63 -19.92 5.32
N ILE A 78 3.94 -19.79 4.19
CA ILE A 78 2.89 -20.74 3.81
C ILE A 78 3.49 -22.14 3.57
N ALA A 79 4.64 -22.22 2.89
CA ALA A 79 5.31 -23.48 2.60
C ALA A 79 5.78 -24.22 3.86
N ILE A 80 6.23 -23.51 4.89
CA ILE A 80 6.72 -24.10 6.14
C ILE A 80 5.58 -24.41 7.13
N TYR A 81 4.39 -23.82 6.95
CA TYR A 81 3.26 -24.00 7.86
C TYR A 81 2.87 -25.47 8.13
N PRO A 82 2.80 -26.38 7.13
CA PRO A 82 2.49 -27.79 7.38
C PRO A 82 3.49 -28.47 8.32
N ALA A 83 4.78 -28.17 8.20
CA ALA A 83 5.82 -28.71 9.09
C ALA A 83 5.61 -28.23 10.53
N ASN A 84 5.27 -26.95 10.72
CA ASN A 84 4.98 -26.39 12.04
C ASN A 84 3.72 -27.00 12.69
N VAL A 85 2.68 -27.29 11.90
CA VAL A 85 1.45 -27.94 12.39
C VAL A 85 1.77 -29.35 12.87
N GLN A 86 2.50 -30.13 12.08
CA GLN A 86 2.87 -31.49 12.45
C GLN A 86 3.75 -31.52 13.71
N MET A 87 4.67 -30.57 13.84
CA MET A 87 5.49 -30.39 15.04
C MET A 87 4.63 -30.15 16.29
N ALA A 88 3.67 -29.23 16.20
CA ALA A 88 2.76 -28.93 17.31
C ALA A 88 1.94 -30.16 17.72
N GLN A 89 1.47 -30.95 16.75
CA GLN A 89 0.77 -32.22 17.00
C GLN A 89 1.69 -33.25 17.70
N ASN A 90 2.90 -33.47 17.17
CA ASN A 90 3.85 -34.44 17.73
C ASN A 90 4.25 -34.09 19.18
N TYR A 91 4.48 -32.81 19.48
CA TYR A 91 4.85 -32.36 20.82
C TYR A 91 3.68 -32.37 21.79
N TRP A 92 2.46 -32.14 21.29
CA TRP A 92 1.23 -32.29 22.06
C TRP A 92 1.03 -33.75 22.48
N SER A 93 1.16 -34.69 21.55
CA SER A 93 1.03 -36.13 21.82
C SER A 93 2.10 -36.68 22.77
N LYS A 94 3.31 -36.09 22.77
CA LYS A 94 4.42 -36.47 23.65
C LYS A 94 4.44 -35.74 25.00
N ASP A 95 3.43 -34.91 25.28
CA ASP A 95 3.33 -34.07 26.47
C ASP A 95 4.61 -33.26 26.76
N HIS A 96 5.28 -32.78 25.70
CA HIS A 96 6.56 -32.09 25.83
C HIS A 96 6.35 -30.71 26.50
N PRO A 97 7.25 -30.25 27.39
CA PRO A 97 7.09 -28.98 28.10
C PRO A 97 6.92 -27.75 27.18
N GLN A 98 7.47 -27.82 25.96
CA GLN A 98 7.41 -26.74 24.98
C GLN A 98 6.11 -26.72 24.14
N LYS A 99 5.17 -27.66 24.35
CA LYS A 99 3.95 -27.79 23.53
C LYS A 99 3.16 -26.48 23.38
N TYR A 100 3.09 -25.65 24.44
CA TYR A 100 2.39 -24.37 24.41
C TYR A 100 3.10 -23.33 23.53
N LEU A 101 4.44 -23.31 23.53
CA LEU A 101 5.23 -22.40 22.69
C LEU A 101 5.02 -22.72 21.20
N LEU A 102 5.04 -24.01 20.85
CA LEU A 102 4.84 -24.47 19.48
C LEU A 102 3.39 -24.24 19.02
N LEU A 103 2.42 -24.42 19.90
CA LEU A 103 1.02 -24.11 19.60
C LEU A 103 0.82 -22.62 19.37
N ALA A 104 1.43 -21.75 20.19
CA ALA A 104 1.38 -20.30 20.02
C ALA A 104 2.04 -19.86 18.69
N ARG A 105 3.07 -20.58 18.21
CA ARG A 105 3.73 -20.27 16.93
C ARG A 105 2.77 -20.27 15.74
N LEU A 106 1.75 -21.13 15.74
CA LEU A 106 0.79 -21.25 14.63
C LEU A 106 -0.02 -19.96 14.39
N PRO A 107 -0.72 -19.36 15.38
CA PRO A 107 -1.38 -18.07 15.19
C PRO A 107 -0.37 -16.94 14.94
N PHE A 108 0.81 -16.96 15.57
CA PHE A 108 1.85 -15.96 15.31
C PHE A 108 2.33 -15.96 13.85
N GLN A 109 2.33 -17.12 13.18
CA GLN A 109 2.69 -17.21 11.77
C GLN A 109 1.75 -16.42 10.86
N PHE A 110 0.44 -16.39 11.16
CA PHE A 110 -0.51 -15.55 10.44
C PHE A 110 -0.29 -14.06 10.71
N VAL A 111 0.13 -13.70 11.92
CA VAL A 111 0.53 -12.31 12.24
C VAL A 111 1.74 -11.90 11.39
N PHE A 112 2.74 -12.78 11.24
CA PHE A 112 3.90 -12.52 10.37
C PHE A 112 3.52 -12.40 8.89
N ILE A 113 2.59 -13.24 8.40
CA ILE A 113 2.05 -13.13 7.03
C ILE A 113 1.34 -11.80 6.83
N TRP A 114 0.44 -11.43 7.74
CA TRP A 114 -0.28 -10.16 7.68
C TRP A 114 0.69 -8.97 7.73
N TRP A 115 1.72 -9.05 8.56
CA TRP A 115 2.73 -8.01 8.68
C TRP A 115 3.55 -7.86 7.39
N ALA A 116 3.97 -8.97 6.78
CA ALA A 116 4.66 -8.96 5.48
C ALA A 116 3.76 -8.39 4.37
N TYR A 117 2.46 -8.71 4.39
CA TYR A 117 1.49 -8.23 3.40
C TYR A 117 1.32 -6.70 3.40
N GLN A 118 1.58 -6.01 4.52
CA GLN A 118 1.58 -4.54 4.55
C GLN A 118 2.67 -3.91 3.66
N TYR A 119 3.69 -4.68 3.28
CA TYR A 119 4.78 -4.21 2.43
C TYR A 119 4.61 -4.60 0.94
N THR A 120 3.52 -5.27 0.56
CA THR A 120 3.25 -5.65 -0.84
C THR A 120 2.44 -4.64 -1.64
N LYS A 121 1.84 -3.62 -1.00
CA LYS A 121 0.91 -2.66 -1.63
C LYS A 121 1.43 -1.29 -2.11
N PRO A 122 2.74 -0.97 -2.18
CA PRO A 122 3.17 0.41 -2.49
C PRO A 122 2.79 0.87 -3.90
N ILE A 123 2.56 -0.05 -4.85
CA ILE A 123 2.29 0.27 -6.25
C ILE A 123 0.89 0.87 -6.46
N GLU A 124 -0.14 0.38 -5.75
CA GLU A 124 -1.51 0.89 -5.86
C GLU A 124 -1.62 2.33 -5.34
N HIS A 125 -0.96 2.60 -4.21
CA HIS A 125 -0.94 3.93 -3.59
C HIS A 125 -0.14 4.94 -4.44
N ALA A 126 0.93 4.49 -5.09
CA ALA A 126 1.75 5.32 -5.98
C ALA A 126 0.96 5.87 -7.16
N LYS A 127 0.15 5.03 -7.81
CA LYS A 127 -0.69 5.44 -8.94
C LYS A 127 -1.68 6.52 -8.50
N LEU A 128 -2.37 6.28 -7.38
CA LEU A 128 -3.40 7.19 -6.89
C LEU A 128 -2.81 8.55 -6.52
N LEU A 129 -1.64 8.58 -5.86
CA LEU A 129 -0.90 9.80 -5.60
C LEU A 129 -0.50 10.53 -6.88
N ALA A 130 0.06 9.80 -7.86
CA ALA A 130 0.52 10.42 -9.09
C ALA A 130 -0.65 11.01 -9.92
N GLN A 131 -1.80 10.34 -9.93
CA GLN A 131 -3.02 10.86 -10.55
C GLN A 131 -3.50 12.14 -9.85
N GLU A 132 -3.61 12.13 -8.52
CA GLU A 132 -4.04 13.30 -7.74
C GLU A 132 -3.09 14.50 -7.87
N LEU A 133 -1.78 14.26 -7.84
CA LEU A 133 -0.78 15.30 -8.08
C LEU A 133 -0.94 15.90 -9.48
N THR A 134 -1.13 15.06 -10.49
CA THR A 134 -1.32 15.50 -11.88
C THR A 134 -2.60 16.34 -12.02
N GLU A 135 -3.72 15.87 -11.48
CA GLU A 135 -5.00 16.60 -11.46
C GLU A 135 -4.88 17.95 -10.72
N ASN A 136 -4.18 17.98 -9.58
CA ASN A 136 -4.02 19.20 -8.78
C ASN A 136 -3.16 20.24 -9.49
N PHE A 137 -2.04 19.82 -10.09
CA PHE A 137 -1.21 20.72 -10.89
C PHE A 137 -2.00 21.29 -12.08
N GLN A 138 -2.82 20.49 -12.76
CA GLN A 138 -3.64 20.99 -13.87
C GLN A 138 -4.73 21.98 -13.41
N ALA A 139 -5.41 21.67 -12.29
CA ALA A 139 -6.49 22.49 -11.78
C ALA A 139 -6.03 23.85 -11.20
N HIS A 140 -4.80 23.94 -10.69
CA HIS A 140 -4.26 25.15 -10.03
C HIS A 140 -3.09 25.75 -10.83
N ASN A 141 -3.29 25.89 -12.15
CA ASN A 141 -2.34 26.56 -13.04
C ASN A 141 -2.69 28.04 -13.20
N SER A 142 -2.24 28.87 -12.26
CA SER A 142 -2.43 30.32 -12.31
C SER A 142 -1.32 30.99 -13.15
N PRO A 143 -1.65 31.91 -14.07
CA PRO A 143 -0.67 32.68 -14.84
C PRO A 143 0.04 33.78 -14.02
N SER A 144 -0.18 33.82 -12.71
CA SER A 144 0.39 34.83 -11.82
C SER A 144 1.92 34.73 -11.79
N VAL A 145 2.55 35.89 -11.65
CA VAL A 145 4.00 36.01 -11.46
C VAL A 145 4.23 36.42 -10.02
N ILE A 146 5.11 35.69 -9.33
CA ILE A 146 5.48 35.93 -7.94
C ILE A 146 6.92 36.41 -7.85
N GLU A 147 7.20 37.17 -6.78
CA GLU A 147 8.53 37.68 -6.47
C GLU A 147 9.22 36.70 -5.53
N THR A 148 10.26 36.02 -6.02
CA THR A 148 10.83 34.81 -5.40
C THR A 148 12.04 35.09 -4.50
N SER A 149 12.41 36.36 -4.27
CA SER A 149 13.64 36.70 -3.55
C SER A 149 13.51 37.90 -2.61
N TYR A 150 13.92 37.73 -1.36
CA TYR A 150 14.41 38.81 -0.50
C TYR A 150 15.88 39.07 -0.85
N SER A 151 16.14 40.03 -1.75
CA SER A 151 17.51 40.38 -2.13
C SER A 151 18.13 41.25 -1.03
N LEU A 152 19.04 40.69 -0.23
CA LEU A 152 19.86 41.42 0.75
C LEU A 152 20.88 42.35 0.06
N ASP A 153 21.18 42.09 -1.21
CA ASP A 153 21.94 42.97 -2.08
C ASP A 153 21.00 43.72 -3.03
N ASN A 154 21.35 44.97 -3.35
CA ASN A 154 20.63 45.98 -4.13
C ASN A 154 20.31 45.61 -5.60
N LYS A 155 19.78 44.41 -5.86
CA LYS A 155 19.31 43.90 -7.14
C LYS A 155 17.80 43.66 -7.07
N GLN A 156 17.11 44.10 -8.12
CA GLN A 156 15.66 43.99 -8.30
C GLN A 156 15.16 42.56 -8.00
N PRO A 157 13.97 42.39 -7.40
CA PRO A 157 13.43 41.09 -7.05
C PRO A 157 13.27 40.22 -8.31
N LYS A 158 13.72 38.97 -8.23
CA LYS A 158 13.56 38.01 -9.34
C LYS A 158 12.09 37.62 -9.45
N ARG A 159 11.49 37.87 -10.61
CA ARG A 159 10.10 37.53 -10.91
C ARG A 159 10.04 36.18 -11.62
N THR A 160 9.39 35.19 -11.02
CA THR A 160 9.15 33.88 -11.63
C THR A 160 7.66 33.60 -11.75
N LYS A 161 7.26 32.84 -12.78
CA LYS A 161 5.87 32.40 -12.90
C LYS A 161 5.54 31.49 -11.72
N TYR A 162 4.34 31.65 -11.15
CA TYR A 162 3.85 30.78 -10.08
C TYR A 162 3.85 29.31 -10.51
N SER A 163 3.52 29.04 -11.77
CA SER A 163 3.56 27.70 -12.37
C SER A 163 4.91 26.98 -12.29
N GLU A 164 6.01 27.74 -12.23
CA GLU A 164 7.39 27.22 -12.18
C GLU A 164 8.04 27.42 -10.81
N SER A 165 7.28 27.96 -9.85
CA SER A 165 7.79 28.28 -8.52
C SER A 165 7.81 27.06 -7.60
N GLU A 166 8.78 27.05 -6.69
CA GLU A 166 8.88 26.11 -5.58
C GLU A 166 7.69 26.22 -4.62
N THR A 167 7.17 27.44 -4.43
CA THR A 167 6.00 27.68 -3.58
C THR A 167 4.78 26.87 -4.01
N ARG A 168 4.48 26.84 -5.32
CA ARG A 168 3.38 26.04 -5.87
C ARG A 168 3.60 24.54 -5.61
N LEU A 169 4.83 24.07 -5.71
CA LEU A 169 5.16 22.67 -5.46
C LEU A 169 4.87 22.31 -3.99
N ILE A 170 5.40 23.10 -3.05
CA ILE A 170 5.19 22.90 -1.61
C ILE A 170 3.70 22.94 -1.25
N GLU A 171 2.98 23.98 -1.67
CA GLU A 171 1.54 24.11 -1.43
C GLU A 171 0.73 22.92 -1.98
N THR A 172 1.16 22.37 -3.12
CA THR A 172 0.52 21.20 -3.73
C THR A 172 0.80 19.94 -2.93
N LEU A 173 2.06 19.72 -2.53
CA LEU A 173 2.49 18.53 -1.78
C LEU A 173 1.87 18.47 -0.38
N GLU A 174 1.73 19.60 0.30
CA GLU A 174 1.09 19.67 1.63
C GLU A 174 -0.40 19.29 1.57
N ASN A 175 -1.12 19.74 0.53
CA ASN A 175 -2.58 19.61 0.46
C ASN A 175 -3.06 18.37 -0.32
N VAL A 176 -2.20 17.70 -1.09
CA VAL A 176 -2.63 16.57 -1.94
C VAL A 176 -3.17 15.41 -1.12
N CYS A 177 -2.56 15.12 0.04
CA CYS A 177 -2.94 13.95 0.84
C CYS A 177 -4.29 14.11 1.55
N ASP A 178 -4.72 15.34 1.84
CA ASP A 178 -6.05 15.59 2.42
C ASP A 178 -7.19 15.24 1.45
N ARG A 179 -6.93 15.27 0.14
CA ARG A 179 -7.92 14.88 -0.87
C ARG A 179 -8.29 13.40 -0.78
N PHE A 180 -7.40 12.55 -0.27
CA PHE A 180 -7.68 11.13 -0.08
C PHE A 180 -8.80 10.88 0.92
N LEU A 181 -9.09 11.82 1.84
CA LEU A 181 -10.22 11.69 2.76
C LEU A 181 -11.59 11.74 2.06
N LYS A 182 -11.64 12.22 0.80
CA LYS A 182 -12.86 12.22 -0.02
C LYS A 182 -13.11 10.88 -0.73
N TYR A 183 -12.16 9.95 -0.63
CA TYR A 183 -12.30 8.62 -1.22
C TYR A 183 -13.09 7.70 -0.29
N ASN A 184 -13.78 6.76 -0.90
CA ASN A 184 -14.44 5.67 -0.21
C ASN A 184 -13.97 4.33 -0.75
N VAL A 185 -14.20 3.30 0.05
CA VAL A 185 -13.85 1.91 -0.25
C VAL A 185 -15.04 1.24 -0.93
N HIS A 186 -14.84 0.82 -2.18
CA HIS A 186 -15.80 0.06 -2.97
C HIS A 186 -15.46 -1.43 -2.87
N ALA A 187 -16.09 -2.14 -1.92
CA ALA A 187 -15.84 -3.57 -1.71
C ALA A 187 -16.17 -4.43 -2.95
N GLU A 188 -17.01 -3.91 -3.84
CA GLU A 188 -17.39 -4.50 -5.13
C GLU A 188 -16.30 -4.43 -6.20
N ARG A 189 -15.28 -3.57 -6.02
CA ARG A 189 -14.18 -3.37 -6.97
C ARG A 189 -12.88 -4.00 -6.46
N SER A 190 -12.05 -4.50 -7.36
CA SER A 190 -10.76 -5.10 -7.05
C SER A 190 -9.58 -4.19 -7.44
N GLY A 191 -8.43 -4.40 -6.78
CA GLY A 191 -7.20 -3.66 -7.07
C GLY A 191 -7.28 -2.17 -6.72
N SER A 192 -6.65 -1.33 -7.55
CA SER A 192 -6.57 0.12 -7.32
C SER A 192 -7.93 0.82 -7.48
N LEU A 193 -8.84 0.22 -8.26
CA LEU A 193 -10.19 0.73 -8.54
C LEU A 193 -11.13 0.68 -7.33
N ARG A 194 -10.72 -0.01 -6.26
CA ARG A 194 -11.43 -0.07 -4.98
C ARG A 194 -11.53 1.30 -4.30
N TYR A 195 -10.59 2.20 -4.57
CA TYR A 195 -10.62 3.55 -4.04
C TYR A 195 -11.24 4.47 -5.09
N ALA A 196 -12.46 4.95 -4.83
CA ALA A 196 -13.09 5.94 -5.69
C ALA A 196 -13.86 6.98 -4.87
N ARG A 197 -14.08 8.15 -5.48
CA ARG A 197 -14.88 9.23 -4.89
C ARG A 197 -16.38 8.87 -5.02
N GLY A 198 -17.17 9.25 -4.02
CA GLY A 198 -18.61 8.92 -3.96
C GLY A 198 -18.92 7.72 -3.06
N ARG A 199 -20.21 7.39 -2.88
CA ARG A 199 -20.63 6.28 -2.00
C ARG A 199 -20.47 4.94 -2.73
N SER A 200 -20.13 3.88 -2.01
CA SER A 200 -20.15 2.52 -2.55
C SER A 200 -21.58 2.06 -2.85
N GLN A 201 -21.74 1.08 -3.73
CA GLN A 201 -23.08 0.57 -4.07
C GLN A 201 -23.82 0.04 -2.83
N THR A 202 -23.09 -0.62 -1.93
CA THR A 202 -23.63 -1.14 -0.67
C THR A 202 -24.06 0.00 0.24
N MET A 203 -23.24 1.04 0.38
CA MET A 203 -23.58 2.22 1.19
C MET A 203 -24.74 3.02 0.58
N GLU A 204 -24.80 3.17 -0.75
CA GLU A 204 -25.92 3.82 -1.44
C GLU A 204 -27.23 3.04 -1.23
N THR A 205 -27.18 1.71 -1.29
CA THR A 205 -28.34 0.86 -0.98
C THR A 205 -28.82 1.04 0.47
N LEU A 206 -27.90 1.05 1.42
CA LEU A 206 -28.21 1.29 2.84
C LEU A 206 -28.83 2.68 3.05
N TRP A 207 -28.31 3.70 2.38
CA TRP A 207 -28.85 5.06 2.40
C TRP A 207 -30.27 5.12 1.82
N ASN A 208 -30.52 4.43 0.72
CA ASN A 208 -31.84 4.36 0.09
C ASN A 208 -32.88 3.66 0.99
N LEU A 209 -32.49 2.60 1.70
CA LEU A 209 -33.37 1.92 2.66
C LEU A 209 -33.68 2.83 3.86
N ARG A 210 -32.68 3.52 4.40
CA ARG A 210 -32.86 4.50 5.48
C ARG A 210 -33.78 5.65 5.06
N ASN A 211 -33.59 6.21 3.86
CA ASN A 211 -34.45 7.26 3.31
C ASN A 211 -35.91 6.82 3.12
N LYS A 212 -36.14 5.52 2.87
CA LYS A 212 -37.46 4.92 2.81
C LYS A 212 -38.07 4.61 4.19
N GLY A 213 -37.41 5.00 5.27
CA GLY A 213 -37.89 4.82 6.64
C GLY A 213 -37.55 3.45 7.26
N VAL A 214 -36.73 2.63 6.60
CA VAL A 214 -36.27 1.36 7.18
C VAL A 214 -35.21 1.66 8.25
N LYS A 215 -35.44 1.19 9.48
CA LYS A 215 -34.49 1.34 10.59
C LYS A 215 -33.30 0.39 10.39
N VAL A 216 -32.27 0.87 9.69
CA VAL A 216 -30.99 0.18 9.56
C VAL A 216 -30.18 0.42 10.83
N VAL A 217 -30.08 -0.58 11.69
CA VAL A 217 -29.23 -0.50 12.88
C VAL A 217 -27.84 -0.97 12.50
N LEU A 218 -26.92 -0.03 12.33
CA LEU A 218 -25.48 -0.30 12.31
C LEU A 218 -24.93 -0.01 13.70
N ASP A 219 -23.89 -0.74 14.11
CA ASP A 219 -23.13 -0.48 15.35
C ASP A 219 -22.35 0.85 15.32
N VAL A 220 -22.69 1.74 14.38
CA VAL A 220 -22.06 3.03 14.13
C VAL A 220 -23.16 4.09 13.97
N PRO A 221 -23.13 5.19 14.75
CA PRO A 221 -24.14 6.24 14.66
C PRO A 221 -24.16 6.91 13.29
N ASP A 222 -25.34 7.31 12.85
CA ASP A 222 -25.61 7.88 11.52
C ASP A 222 -24.76 9.10 11.16
N THR A 223 -24.31 9.86 12.15
CA THR A 223 -23.42 11.02 11.98
C THR A 223 -22.01 10.64 11.52
N MET A 224 -21.61 9.37 11.71
CA MET A 224 -20.30 8.86 11.30
C MET A 224 -20.34 8.07 9.99
N TRP A 225 -21.48 8.04 9.28
CA TRP A 225 -21.59 7.31 8.01
C TRP A 225 -20.87 8.01 6.85
N ASP A 226 -20.68 9.33 6.93
CA ASP A 226 -19.92 10.11 5.95
C ASP A 226 -18.44 10.31 6.39
N ALA A 227 -18.03 9.73 7.54
CA ALA A 227 -16.66 9.80 8.01
C ALA A 227 -15.75 8.83 7.21
N PRO A 228 -14.48 9.20 6.97
CA PRO A 228 -13.55 8.34 6.25
C PRO A 228 -13.32 7.03 7.03
N SER A 229 -13.33 5.91 6.32
CA SER A 229 -13.07 4.60 6.94
C SER A 229 -11.63 4.49 7.46
N ALA A 230 -11.37 3.53 8.34
CA ALA A 230 -10.02 3.25 8.83
C ALA A 230 -9.03 2.97 7.68
N GLU A 231 -9.50 2.32 6.61
CA GLU A 231 -8.71 2.04 5.42
C GLU A 231 -8.39 3.31 4.63
N ILE A 232 -9.33 4.27 4.51
CA ILE A 232 -9.08 5.56 3.85
C ILE A 232 -8.16 6.45 4.69
N THR A 233 -8.32 6.43 6.01
CA THR A 233 -7.39 7.12 6.92
C THR A 233 -5.98 6.53 6.80
N GLN A 234 -5.87 5.21 6.60
CA GLN A 234 -4.59 4.56 6.34
C GLN A 234 -4.03 4.94 4.96
N LEU A 235 -4.90 5.08 3.95
CA LEU A 235 -4.52 5.53 2.62
C LEU A 235 -3.94 6.95 2.62
N LYS A 236 -4.52 7.89 3.39
CA LYS A 236 -3.94 9.22 3.62
C LYS A 236 -2.54 9.14 4.21
N LYS A 237 -2.34 8.30 5.23
CA LYS A 237 -1.01 8.10 5.83
C LYS A 237 -0.02 7.56 4.82
N TYR A 238 -0.44 6.63 3.95
CA TYR A 238 0.43 6.14 2.88
C TYR A 238 0.77 7.23 1.87
N CYS A 239 -0.16 8.14 1.55
CA CYS A 239 0.14 9.31 0.72
C CYS A 239 1.23 10.18 1.37
N GLU A 240 1.09 10.51 2.65
CA GLU A 240 2.08 11.34 3.38
C GLU A 240 3.46 10.67 3.35
N GLU A 241 3.53 9.38 3.71
CA GLU A 241 4.78 8.60 3.65
C GLU A 241 5.38 8.59 2.24
N MET A 242 4.54 8.47 1.21
CA MET A 242 4.99 8.42 -0.18
C MET A 242 5.50 9.77 -0.69
N VAL A 243 4.84 10.87 -0.31
CA VAL A 243 5.30 12.23 -0.65
C VAL A 243 6.66 12.47 -0.03
N GLU A 244 6.84 12.16 1.26
CA GLU A 244 8.14 12.26 1.93
C GLU A 244 9.20 11.37 1.27
N GLU A 245 8.88 10.11 0.95
CA GLU A 245 9.84 9.19 0.32
C GLU A 245 10.21 9.57 -1.12
N GLN A 246 9.34 10.30 -1.83
CA GLN A 246 9.50 10.65 -3.24
C GLN A 246 9.79 12.13 -3.48
N GLU A 247 9.94 12.95 -2.43
CA GLU A 247 10.15 14.40 -2.49
C GLU A 247 11.21 14.78 -3.54
N GLU A 248 12.42 14.24 -3.42
CA GLU A 248 13.53 14.48 -4.37
C GLU A 248 13.16 14.13 -5.82
N ASN A 249 12.41 13.05 -6.04
CA ASN A 249 12.02 12.62 -7.39
C ASN A 249 10.92 13.52 -7.96
N ILE A 250 9.99 13.97 -7.11
CA ILE A 250 8.90 14.87 -7.51
C ILE A 250 9.48 16.25 -7.82
N GLU A 251 10.38 16.77 -6.97
CA GLU A 251 11.13 18.00 -7.22
C GLU A 251 11.91 17.93 -8.52
N GLN A 252 12.67 16.85 -8.73
CA GLN A 252 13.44 16.68 -9.97
C GLN A 252 12.52 16.66 -11.20
N TRP A 253 11.38 15.95 -11.14
CA TRP A 253 10.41 15.97 -12.23
C TRP A 253 9.82 17.37 -12.46
N TYR A 254 9.45 18.06 -11.39
CA TYR A 254 8.82 19.37 -11.42
C TYR A 254 9.75 20.43 -12.02
N PHE A 255 11.02 20.47 -11.60
CA PHE A 255 11.98 21.47 -12.09
C PHE A 255 12.67 21.08 -13.41
N ASP A 256 13.02 19.81 -13.65
CA ASP A 256 13.75 19.40 -14.86
C ASP A 256 12.84 19.03 -16.04
N LYS A 257 11.65 18.46 -15.79
CA LYS A 257 10.85 17.77 -16.82
C LYS A 257 9.49 18.39 -17.10
N GLN A 258 8.91 19.17 -16.19
CA GLN A 258 7.67 19.91 -16.44
C GLN A 258 7.81 20.89 -17.61
N VAL A 259 9.00 21.48 -17.80
CA VAL A 259 9.32 22.43 -18.87
C VAL A 259 9.33 21.80 -20.27
N ARG A 260 9.57 20.48 -20.38
CA ARG A 260 9.67 19.76 -21.66
C ARG A 260 8.40 19.02 -22.08
N ASN A 261 7.41 18.86 -21.20
CA ASN A 261 6.13 18.21 -21.52
C ASN A 261 6.23 16.77 -22.08
N GLU A 262 7.33 16.07 -21.80
CA GLU A 262 7.65 14.79 -22.47
C GLU A 262 7.06 13.55 -21.76
N ILE A 263 6.84 13.58 -20.43
CA ILE A 263 6.43 12.40 -19.64
C ILE A 263 5.45 12.78 -18.51
N PRO A 264 4.22 12.19 -18.47
CA PRO A 264 3.28 12.37 -17.35
C PRO A 264 3.89 11.92 -16.02
N LEU A 265 3.57 12.62 -14.91
CA LEU A 265 4.07 12.30 -13.57
C LEU A 265 3.74 10.85 -13.17
N GLU A 266 2.55 10.37 -13.52
CA GLU A 266 2.11 8.98 -13.38
C GLU A 266 3.11 8.00 -13.98
N LYS A 267 3.52 8.25 -15.23
CA LYS A 267 4.48 7.42 -15.95
C LYS A 267 5.89 7.56 -15.37
N TYR A 268 6.28 8.77 -14.95
CA TYR A 268 7.60 9.02 -14.37
C TYR A 268 7.78 8.34 -13.00
N LEU A 269 6.79 8.47 -12.11
CA LEU A 269 6.81 7.85 -10.78
C LEU A 269 6.63 6.32 -10.89
N CYS A 270 5.73 5.84 -11.75
CA CYS A 270 5.48 4.40 -11.87
C CYS A 270 6.53 3.64 -12.70
N GLU A 271 6.97 4.14 -13.87
CA GLU A 271 7.76 3.38 -14.84
C GLU A 271 9.29 3.52 -14.64
N ASP A 272 9.80 4.71 -14.34
CA ASP A 272 11.25 4.94 -14.36
C ASP A 272 11.95 4.48 -13.06
N ARG A 273 11.20 4.32 -11.95
CA ARG A 273 11.77 4.04 -10.62
C ARG A 273 11.04 3.02 -9.76
N VAL A 274 9.70 2.98 -9.75
CA VAL A 274 8.96 1.92 -9.04
C VAL A 274 9.01 0.61 -9.83
N LEU A 275 8.96 0.68 -11.16
CA LEU A 275 8.90 -0.48 -12.05
C LEU A 275 9.99 -0.44 -13.14
N LYS A 276 11.28 -0.43 -12.76
CA LYS A 276 12.31 -0.81 -13.73
C LYS A 276 12.13 -2.29 -14.11
N ASN A 277 11.36 -2.52 -15.18
CA ASN A 277 11.07 -3.75 -15.92
C ASN A 277 9.93 -4.71 -15.51
N ARG A 278 9.00 -4.44 -14.57
CA ARG A 278 7.83 -5.36 -14.36
C ARG A 278 6.55 -4.69 -13.87
N ASP A 279 5.42 -5.26 -14.30
CA ASP A 279 4.02 -5.00 -13.94
C ASP A 279 3.51 -3.55 -14.01
N SER A 280 3.42 -3.04 -15.24
CA SER A 280 2.56 -1.89 -15.55
C SER A 280 1.06 -2.23 -15.50
N SER A 281 0.65 -3.33 -14.87
CA SER A 281 -0.75 -3.77 -14.77
C SER A 281 -1.61 -2.70 -14.09
N CYS A 282 -1.07 -2.04 -13.07
CA CYS A 282 -1.71 -0.93 -12.36
C CYS A 282 -2.02 0.25 -13.30
N LEU A 283 -1.14 0.57 -14.26
CA LEU A 283 -1.37 1.64 -15.26
C LEU A 283 -2.43 1.28 -16.32
N ARG A 284 -2.88 0.02 -16.39
CA ARG A 284 -3.85 -0.46 -17.40
C ARG A 284 -5.23 -0.79 -16.81
N GLU A 285 -5.41 -0.66 -15.51
CA GLU A 285 -6.72 -0.84 -14.87
C GLU A 285 -7.65 0.33 -15.24
N VAL A 286 -8.53 0.09 -16.21
CA VAL A 286 -9.64 0.98 -16.58
C VAL A 286 -10.90 0.39 -15.97
N TYR A 287 -11.64 1.18 -15.21
CA TYR A 287 -12.94 0.78 -14.70
C TYR A 287 -13.96 0.70 -15.85
N THR A 288 -14.48 -0.49 -16.12
CA THR A 288 -15.64 -0.70 -17.00
C THR A 288 -16.89 -0.95 -16.13
N PRO A 289 -17.89 -0.05 -16.14
CA PRO A 289 -19.16 -0.29 -15.47
C PRO A 289 -19.79 -1.61 -15.91
N THR A 290 -20.21 -2.46 -14.97
CA THR A 290 -21.01 -3.66 -15.27
C THR A 290 -22.45 -3.26 -15.64
N ASP A 291 -23.15 -4.09 -16.43
CA ASP A 291 -24.49 -3.83 -16.99
C ASP A 291 -25.61 -3.49 -15.96
N GLN A 292 -25.35 -3.66 -14.66
CA GLN A 292 -26.25 -3.24 -13.58
C GLN A 292 -26.14 -1.73 -13.24
N GLU A 293 -25.08 -1.05 -13.64
CA GLU A 293 -24.89 0.40 -13.40
C GLU A 293 -25.58 1.26 -14.47
N THR A 294 -25.70 0.78 -15.71
CA THR A 294 -26.39 1.51 -16.79
C THR A 294 -27.91 1.56 -16.61
N THR A 295 -28.51 0.60 -15.91
CA THR A 295 -29.95 0.59 -15.61
C THR A 295 -30.31 1.58 -14.49
N ASN A 296 -29.47 1.70 -13.46
CA ASN A 296 -29.65 2.67 -12.38
C ASN A 296 -29.31 4.12 -12.78
N ALA A 297 -28.40 4.31 -13.74
CA ALA A 297 -28.12 5.64 -14.31
C ALA A 297 -29.27 6.12 -15.21
N LYS A 298 -29.91 5.23 -15.99
CA LYS A 298 -31.10 5.57 -16.79
C LYS A 298 -32.31 5.94 -15.93
N SER A 299 -32.52 5.27 -14.79
CA SER A 299 -33.63 5.62 -13.90
C SER A 299 -33.46 6.96 -13.17
N LYS A 300 -32.26 7.56 -13.19
CA LYS A 300 -31.99 8.91 -12.65
C LYS A 300 -32.17 10.02 -13.70
N GLY A 301 -32.09 9.71 -14.99
CA GLY A 301 -32.27 10.67 -16.08
C GLY A 301 -33.72 10.94 -16.48
N ASP A 302 -34.63 10.00 -16.20
CA ASP A 302 -36.04 10.10 -16.61
C ASP A 302 -36.94 10.79 -15.55
N THR A 303 -36.43 11.08 -14.34
CA THR A 303 -37.21 11.70 -13.25
C THR A 303 -36.95 13.20 -13.08
N GLU A 304 -36.10 13.81 -13.92
CA GLU A 304 -35.79 15.27 -13.91
C GLU A 304 -36.43 16.03 -15.09
N LYS A 305 -37.37 15.38 -15.80
CA LYS A 305 -38.30 15.99 -16.75
C LYS A 305 -39.69 15.46 -16.48
N ILE A 306 -40.38 16.03 -15.50
CA ILE A 306 -41.83 16.29 -15.44
C ILE A 306 -42.05 16.92 -14.06
N ASP A 307 -42.65 18.12 -14.11
CA ASP A 307 -43.07 19.04 -13.03
C ASP A 307 -42.02 20.03 -12.50
#